data_AF-A0AA43C7V6-F1
#
_entry.id   AF-A0AA43C7V6-F1
#
_cell.length_a   1.000
_cell.length_b   1.000
_cell.length_c   1.000
_cell.angle_alpha   90.00
_cell.angle_beta   90.00
_cell.angle_gamma   90.00
#
_symmetry.space_group_name_H-M   'P 1'
#
loop_
_entity.id
_entity.type
_entity.pdbx_description
1 polymer ?
#
loop_
_entity_poly.entity_id
_entity_poly.type
_entity_poly.pdbx_seq_one_letter_code
_entity_poly.pdbx_strand_id
1 'polypeptide(L)' 'MEGELNDLFLRFQIKGFMPIEIPGLVKDVLHIMENQDLCSITTIDQELEELGWGINIMDKATYELITSVVEGNVS' A
#
# COMPACT_ATOMS: atom_id res chain seq x y z
N MET A 1 3.67 12.90 7.45
CA MET A 1 3.35 11.76 8.34
C MET A 1 1.85 11.63 8.66
N GLU A 2 1.24 12.38 9.59
CA GLU A 2 -0.17 12.12 9.97
C GLU A 2 -1.18 12.38 8.84
N GLY A 3 -0.95 13.43 8.02
CA GLY A 3 -1.79 13.72 6.84
C GLY A 3 -1.70 12.65 5.76
N GLU A 4 -0.49 12.17 5.44
CA GLU A 4 -0.28 11.16 4.40
C GLU A 4 -0.85 9.79 4.80
N LEU A 5 -0.74 9.45 6.09
CA LEU A 5 -1.33 8.22 6.62
C LEU A 5 -2.87 8.27 6.53
N ASN A 6 -3.46 9.42 6.87
CA ASN A 6 -4.91 9.64 6.74
C ASN A 6 -5.36 9.57 5.28
N ASP A 7 -4.60 10.17 4.35
CA ASP A 7 -4.89 10.13 2.92
C ASP A 7 -4.80 8.70 2.35
N LEU A 8 -3.80 7.93 2.79
CA LEU A 8 -3.67 6.52 2.44
C LEU A 8 -4.85 5.69 2.96
N PHE A 9 -5.24 5.92 4.21
CA PHE A 9 -6.39 5.25 4.83
C PHE A 9 -7.67 5.54 4.06
N LEU A 10 -7.92 6.81 3.73
CA LEU A 10 -9.09 7.23 2.96
C LEU A 10 -9.11 6.61 1.57
N ARG A 11 -7.96 6.51 0.89
CA ARG A 11 -7.87 5.87 -0.43
C ARG A 11 -8.26 4.40 -0.39
N PHE A 12 -7.79 3.65 0.60
CA PHE A 12 -8.19 2.25 0.74
C PHE A 12 -9.67 2.10 1.07
N GLN A 13 -10.25 3.01 1.87
CA GLN A 13 -11.69 3.03 2.10
C GLN A 13 -12.49 3.29 0.82
N ILE A 14 -12.05 4.24 -0.03
CA ILE A 14 -12.68 4.52 -1.33
C ILE A 14 -12.61 3.30 -2.26
N LYS A 15 -11.54 2.49 -2.16
CA LYS A 15 -11.38 1.22 -2.88
C LYS A 15 -12.20 0.07 -2.29
N GLY A 16 -12.91 0.29 -1.18
CA GLY A 16 -13.84 -0.67 -0.59
C GLY A 16 -13.29 -1.46 0.61
N PHE A 17 -12.06 -1.17 1.05
CA PHE A 17 -11.50 -1.84 2.23
C PHE A 17 -12.14 -1.31 3.52
N MET A 18 -12.46 -2.23 4.42
CA MET A 18 -12.92 -1.88 5.76
C MET A 18 -11.77 -1.33 6.60
N PRO A 19 -12.03 -0.40 7.54
CA PRO A 19 -11.00 0.14 8.43
C PRO A 19 -10.15 -0.92 9.13
N ILE A 20 -10.74 -2.07 9.45
CA ILE A 20 -10.06 -3.17 10.15
C ILE A 20 -9.09 -3.95 9.25
N GLU A 21 -9.29 -3.90 7.93
CA GLU A 21 -8.47 -4.61 6.94
C GLU A 21 -7.23 -3.79 6.56
N ILE A 22 -7.35 -2.46 6.56
CA ILE A 22 -6.32 -1.54 6.08
C ILE A 22 -4.96 -1.74 6.78
N PRO A 23 -4.85 -1.92 8.11
CA PRO A 23 -3.57 -2.18 8.74
C PRO A 23 -2.89 -3.46 8.24
N GLY A 24 -3.68 -4.51 7.94
CA GLY A 24 -3.18 -5.76 7.36
C GLY A 24 -2.67 -5.54 5.94
N LEU A 25 -3.49 -4.90 5.11
CA LEU A 25 -3.13 -4.56 3.73
C LEU A 25 -1.85 -3.73 3.66
N VAL A 26 -1.73 -2.68 4.48
CA VAL A 26 -0.53 -1.83 4.53
C VAL A 26 0.70 -2.65 4.93
N LYS A 27 0.57 -3.53 5.93
CA LYS A 27 1.68 -4.39 6.36
C LYS A 27 2.16 -5.30 5.23
N ASP A 28 1.24 -5.90 4.48
CA ASP A 28 1.59 -6.80 3.37
C ASP A 28 2.25 -6.02 2.23
N VAL A 29 1.75 -4.82 1.90
CA VAL A 29 2.40 -3.96 0.90
C VAL A 29 3.83 -3.62 1.31
N LEU A 30 4.05 -3.23 2.57
CA LEU A 30 5.39 -2.92 3.07
C LEU A 30 6.32 -4.13 2.99
N HIS A 31 5.82 -5.32 3.34
CA HIS A 31 6.58 -6.56 3.24
C HIS A 31 6.98 -6.89 1.78
N ILE A 32 6.08 -6.68 0.83
CA ILE A 32 6.37 -6.85 -0.60
C ILE A 32 7.45 -5.86 -1.06
N MET A 33 7.34 -4.59 -0.63
CA MET A 33 8.31 -3.54 -0.98
C MET A 33 9.70 -3.78 -0.38
N GLU A 34 9.80 -4.29 0.84
CA GLU A 34 11.08 -4.60 1.50
C GLU A 34 11.81 -5.78 0.85
N ASN A 35 11.08 -6.74 0.28
CA ASN A 35 11.65 -7.98 -0.27
C ASN A 35 12.01 -7.90 -1.75
N GLN A 36 11.80 -6.77 -2.43
CA GLN A 36 12.02 -6.64 -3.87
C GLN A 36 12.98 -5.49 -4.21
N ASP A 37 14.13 -5.83 -4.81
CA ASP A 37 15.13 -4.85 -5.29
C ASP A 37 14.58 -3.87 -6.32
N LEU A 38 13.54 -4.27 -7.07
CA LEU A 38 12.82 -3.43 -8.04
C LEU A 38 11.32 -3.63 -7.86
N CYS A 39 10.73 -2.86 -6.95
CA CYS A 39 9.30 -2.88 -6.70
C CYS A 39 8.57 -2.06 -7.77
N SER A 40 7.71 -2.70 -8.55
CA SER A 40 6.81 -2.04 -9.50
C SER A 40 5.38 -2.15 -9.04
N ILE A 41 4.53 -1.19 -9.42
CA ILE A 41 3.09 -1.21 -9.14
C ILE A 41 2.47 -2.55 -9.57
N THR A 42 2.82 -3.02 -10.77
CA THR A 42 2.31 -4.29 -11.31
C THR A 42 2.73 -5.48 -10.45
N THR A 43 3.98 -5.48 -9.95
CA THR A 43 4.47 -6.57 -9.11
C THR A 43 3.75 -6.58 -7.76
N ILE A 44 3.53 -5.41 -7.16
CA ILE A 44 2.78 -5.31 -5.89
C ILE A 44 1.35 -5.80 -6.09
N ASP A 45 0.66 -5.36 -7.15
CA ASP A 45 -0.71 -5.79 -7.41
C ASP A 45 -0.82 -7.30 -7.63
N GLN A 46 0.16 -7.93 -8.29
CA GLN A 46 0.20 -9.39 -8.46
C GLN A 46 0.35 -10.11 -7.12
N GLU A 47 1.28 -9.68 -6.27
CA GLU A 47 1.51 -10.27 -4.95
C GLU A 47 0.28 -10.08 -4.04
N LEU A 48 -0.36 -8.90 -4.07
CA LEU A 48 -1.59 -8.66 -3.33
C LEU A 48 -2.76 -9.53 -3.82
N GLU A 49 -2.85 -9.78 -5.13
CA GLU A 49 -3.82 -10.72 -5.70
C GLU A 49 -3.57 -12.14 -5.19
N GLU A 50 -2.32 -12.60 -5.16
CA GLU A 50 -1.94 -13.92 -4.62
C GLU A 50 -2.25 -14.05 -3.11
N LEU A 51 -2.12 -12.96 -2.35
CA LEU A 51 -2.52 -12.89 -0.94
C LEU A 51 -4.04 -12.81 -0.72
N GLY A 52 -4.83 -12.65 -1.79
CA GLY A 52 -6.28 -12.62 -1.74
C GLY A 52 -6.87 -11.24 -1.44
N TRP A 53 -6.08 -10.16 -1.53
CA TRP A 53 -6.56 -8.80 -1.32
C TRP A 53 -7.40 -8.27 -2.50
N GLY A 54 -7.18 -8.81 -3.70
CA GLY A 54 -7.87 -8.42 -4.93
C GLY A 54 -6.94 -7.84 -5.99
N ILE A 55 -7.52 -7.19 -7.00
CA ILE A 55 -6.80 -6.67 -8.18
C ILE A 55 -6.86 -5.15 -8.26
N ASN A 56 -5.86 -4.54 -8.91
CA ASN A 56 -5.79 -3.08 -9.16
C ASN A 56 -5.89 -2.22 -7.88
N ILE A 57 -5.27 -2.70 -6.80
CA ILE A 57 -5.26 -2.00 -5.50
C ILE A 57 -4.27 -0.84 -5.58
N MET A 58 -3.11 -1.08 -6.18
CA MET A 58 -2.01 -0.15 -6.27
C MET A 58 -2.14 0.72 -7.53
N ASP A 59 -2.61 1.95 -7.38
CA ASP A 59 -2.45 2.96 -8.42
C ASP A 59 -1.24 3.84 -8.16
N LYS A 60 -0.83 4.62 -9.15
CA LYS A 60 0.35 5.51 -9.06
C LYS A 60 0.31 6.39 -7.81
N ALA A 61 -0.85 6.96 -7.49
CA ALA A 61 -0.98 7.86 -6.36
C ALA A 61 -0.92 7.13 -5.01
N THR A 62 -1.44 5.90 -4.94
CA THR A 62 -1.34 5.03 -3.76
C THR A 62 0.11 4.60 -3.54
N TYR A 63 0.82 4.25 -4.62
CA TYR A 63 2.24 3.90 -4.57
C TYR A 63 3.11 5.06 -4.10
N GLU A 64 2.90 6.26 -4.65
CA GLU A 64 3.61 7.48 -4.24
C GLU A 64 3.35 7.82 -2.77
N LEU A 65 2.11 7.68 -2.30
CA LEU A 65 1.77 7.92 -0.89
C LEU A 65 2.44 6.92 0.06
N ILE A 66 2.41 5.63 -0.26
CA ILE A 66 3.07 4.61 0.56
C ILE A 66 4.58 4.83 0.58
N THR A 67 5.17 5.15 -0.58
CA THR A 67 6.60 5.47 -0.68
C THR A 67 6.95 6.69 0.19
N SER A 68 6.15 7.75 0.14
CA SER A 68 6.34 8.94 1.00
C SER A 68 6.26 8.60 2.50
N VAL A 69 5.32 7.73 2.89
CA VAL A 69 5.18 7.25 4.27
C VAL A 69 6.42 6.45 4.70
N VAL A 70 6.94 5.57 3.84
CA VAL A 70 8.14 4.76 4.11
C VAL A 70 9.39 5.63 4.21
N GLU A 71 9.64 6.49 3.24
CA GLU A 71 10.81 7.38 3.21
C GLU A 71 10.76 8.41 4.34
N GLY A 72 9.58 8.91 4.68
CA GLY A 72 9.35 9.82 5.80
C GLY A 72 9.58 9.20 7.18
N ASN A 73 9.66 7.87 7.28
CA ASN A 73 10.00 7.14 8.52
C ASN A 73 11.52 6.92 8.69
N VAL A 74 12.36 7.31 7.72
CA VAL A 74 13.84 7.15 7.76
C VAL A 74 14.53 8.44 8.23
N SER A 75 14.00 9.11 9.25
CA SER A 75 14.64 10.27 9.90
C SER A 75 14.85 10.06 11.40
#